data_AF-A0A2Z5A7P7-F1
#
_entry.id   AF-A0A2Z5A7P7-F1
#
_cell.length_a   1.000
_cell.length_b   1.000
_cell.length_c   1.000
_cell.angle_alpha   90.00
_cell.angle_beta   90.00
_cell.angle_gamma   90.00
#
_symmetry.space_group_name_H-M   'P 1'
#
loop_
_entity.id
_entity.type
_entity.pdbx_description
1 polymer ?
#
loop_
_entity_poly.entity_id
_entity_poly.type
_entity_poly.pdbx_seq_one_letter_code
_entity_poly.pdbx_strand_id
1 'polypeptide(L)'
;MQALRSQLAALDPPIKHEIQSQGDNLLITLIDPARPARVSRTLNQTLVRNTALLYEVIRDAINELRAGGSLPDITAADIYPDS
;
A
#
# COMPACT_ATOMS: atom_id res chain seq x y z
N MET A 1 -6.35 8.58 3.86
CA MET A 1 -5.46 7.73 4.69
C MET A 1 -6.21 6.74 5.58
N GLN A 2 -7.26 7.13 6.31
CA GLN A 2 -8.00 6.18 7.17
C GLN A 2 -8.66 5.03 6.38
N ALA A 3 -9.28 5.31 5.22
CA ALA A 3 -9.88 4.28 4.35
C ALA A 3 -8.84 3.24 3.89
N LEU A 4 -7.71 3.70 3.35
CA LEU A 4 -6.60 2.84 2.95
C LEU A 4 -6.12 1.95 4.11
N ARG A 5 -5.99 2.50 5.32
CA ARG A 5 -5.63 1.71 6.51
C ARG A 5 -6.60 0.56 6.76
N SER A 6 -7.90 0.83 6.70
CA SER A 6 -8.92 -0.20 6.91
C SER A 6 -8.87 -1.27 5.83
N GLN A 7 -8.66 -0.89 4.57
CA GLN A 7 -8.58 -1.81 3.44
C GLN A 7 -7.34 -2.71 3.52
N LEU A 8 -6.16 -2.15 3.84
CA LEU A 8 -4.95 -2.94 4.05
C LEU A 8 -5.09 -3.98 5.18
N ALA A 9 -5.85 -3.63 6.23
CA ALA A 9 -6.13 -4.53 7.34
C ALA A 9 -7.18 -5.61 7.01
N ALA A 10 -8.00 -5.41 5.97
CA ALA A 10 -9.03 -6.35 5.52
C ALA A 10 -8.49 -7.37 4.50
N LEU A 11 -7.30 -7.16 3.94
CA LEU A 11 -6.65 -8.12 3.06
C LEU A 11 -6.34 -9.42 3.79
N ASP A 12 -6.31 -10.53 3.03
CA ASP A 12 -5.87 -11.83 3.51
C ASP A 12 -4.59 -12.26 2.76
N PRO A 13 -3.42 -12.32 3.44
CA PRO A 13 -3.16 -11.87 4.81
C PRO A 13 -3.17 -10.33 4.92
N PRO A 14 -3.39 -9.77 6.13
CA PRO A 14 -3.44 -8.34 6.35
C PRO A 14 -2.07 -7.70 6.20
N ILE A 15 -2.02 -6.47 5.69
CA ILE A 15 -0.77 -5.73 5.47
C ILE A 15 -0.67 -4.59 6.48
N LYS A 16 0.44 -4.56 7.22
CA LYS A 16 0.78 -3.42 8.09
C LYS A 16 1.41 -2.31 7.25
N HIS A 17 1.30 -1.07 7.71
CA HIS A 17 1.96 0.05 7.05
C HIS A 17 2.51 1.06 8.06
N GLU A 18 3.54 1.78 7.63
CA GLU A 18 4.13 2.92 8.31
C GLU A 18 4.19 4.10 7.34
N ILE A 19 3.95 5.31 7.83
CA ILE A 19 3.99 6.53 7.03
C ILE A 19 4.93 7.51 7.72
N GLN A 20 5.86 8.08 6.95
CA GLN A 20 6.81 9.08 7.43
C GLN A 20 6.80 10.27 6.48
N SER A 21 6.78 11.49 7.03
CA SER A 21 6.96 12.70 6.24
C SER A 21 8.46 12.94 6.01
N GLN A 22 8.83 13.21 4.75
CA GLN A 22 10.19 13.53 4.32
C GLN A 22 10.17 14.83 3.52
N GLY A 23 9.97 15.95 4.23
CA GLY A 23 9.77 17.26 3.60
C GLY A 23 8.49 17.26 2.76
N ASP A 24 8.63 17.51 1.46
CA ASP A 24 7.50 17.52 0.50
C ASP A 24 7.06 16.13 0.04
N ASN A 25 7.65 15.06 0.58
CA ASN A 25 7.29 13.69 0.25
C ASN A 25 6.71 12.94 1.45
N LEU A 26 5.90 11.92 1.16
CA LEU A 26 5.47 10.90 2.11
C LEU A 26 6.16 9.58 1.75
N LEU A 27 6.91 9.01 2.67
CA LEU A 27 7.38 7.64 2.57
C LEU A 27 6.31 6.73 3.19
N ILE A 28 5.75 5.83 2.39
CA ILE A 28 4.94 4.73 2.89
C ILE A 28 5.77 3.44 2.84
N THR A 29 5.73 2.67 3.92
CA THR A 29 6.33 1.34 3.98
C THR A 29 5.23 0.33 4.28
N LEU A 30 5.08 -0.66 3.41
CA LEU A 30 4.19 -1.80 3.56
C LEU A 30 4.98 -2.98 4.14
N ILE A 31 4.39 -3.67 5.11
CA ILE A 31 5.06 -4.70 5.89
C ILE A 31 4.17 -5.94 5.93
N ASP A 32 4.74 -7.07 5.54
CA ASP A 32 4.11 -8.36 5.75
C ASP A 32 4.26 -8.73 7.24
N PRO A 33 3.17 -8.96 8.00
CA PRO A 33 3.28 -9.29 9.42
C PRO A 33 3.73 -10.73 9.66
N ALA A 34 3.57 -11.64 8.69
CA ALA A 34 3.90 -13.05 8.80
C ALA A 34 5.35 -13.34 8.35
N ARG A 35 5.99 -12.40 7.64
CA ARG A 35 7.32 -12.58 7.04
C ARG A 35 8.18 -11.33 7.22
N PRO A 36 9.52 -11.46 7.26
CA PRO A 36 10.42 -10.30 7.34
C PRO A 36 10.54 -9.56 5.99
N ALA A 37 9.42 -9.32 5.30
CA ALA A 37 9.36 -8.65 4.00
C ALA A 37 8.72 -7.26 4.15
N ARG A 38 9.28 -6.28 3.44
CA ARG A 38 8.76 -4.91 3.39
C ARG A 38 9.03 -4.27 2.04
N VAL A 39 8.13 -3.38 1.62
CA VAL A 39 8.27 -2.59 0.40
C VAL A 39 8.00 -1.13 0.74
N SER A 40 8.85 -0.22 0.27
CA SER A 40 8.68 1.22 0.50
C SER A 40 8.44 1.97 -0.81
N ARG A 41 7.64 3.03 -0.73
CA ARG A 41 7.39 3.97 -1.83
C ARG A 41 7.44 5.41 -1.32
N THR A 42 8.17 6.26 -2.03
CA THR A 42 8.16 7.69 -1.82
C THR A 42 7.10 8.31 -2.73
N LEU A 43 6.17 9.03 -2.11
CA LEU A 43 5.03 9.66 -2.75
C LEU A 43 5.18 11.17 -2.65
N ASN A 44 5.24 11.87 -3.78
CA ASN A 44 5.24 13.33 -3.77
C ASN A 44 3.82 13.89 -3.54
N GLN A 45 3.71 15.17 -3.17
CA GLN A 45 2.40 15.79 -2.90
C GLN A 45 1.43 15.71 -4.10
N THR A 46 1.92 15.79 -5.34
CA THR A 46 1.07 15.69 -6.53
C THR A 46 0.41 14.32 -6.64
N LEU A 47 1.17 13.26 -6.38
CA LEU A 47 0.69 11.87 -6.37
C LEU A 47 -0.30 11.66 -5.23
N VAL A 48 0.01 12.15 -4.02
CA VAL A 48 -0.88 12.04 -2.86
C VAL A 48 -2.22 12.74 -3.10
N ARG A 49 -2.23 13.84 -3.87
CA ARG A 49 -3.47 14.55 -4.27
C ARG A 49 -4.24 13.83 -5.39
N ASN A 50 -3.61 12.92 -6.12
CA ASN A 50 -4.26 12.08 -7.12
C ASN A 50 -4.60 10.72 -6.52
N THR A 51 -5.80 10.59 -5.95
CA THR A 51 -6.23 9.38 -5.24
C THR A 51 -6.16 8.12 -6.10
N ALA A 52 -6.53 8.17 -7.38
CA ALA A 52 -6.47 7.00 -8.25
C ALA A 52 -5.03 6.50 -8.44
N LEU A 53 -4.12 7.43 -8.80
CA LEU A 53 -2.71 7.11 -8.98
C LEU A 53 -2.05 6.66 -7.67
N LEU A 54 -2.43 7.24 -6.53
CA LEU A 54 -1.99 6.79 -5.23
C LEU A 54 -2.33 5.31 -5.03
N TYR A 55 -3.59 4.94 -5.25
CA TYR A 55 -4.05 3.57 -5.07
C TYR A 55 -3.40 2.58 -6.04
N GLU A 56 -3.14 2.97 -7.28
CA GLU A 56 -2.37 2.17 -8.23
C GLU A 56 -0.96 1.88 -7.71
N VAL A 57 -0.24 2.91 -7.26
CA VAL A 57 1.12 2.75 -6.72
C VAL A 57 1.14 1.89 -5.45
N ILE A 58 0.12 2.03 -4.59
CA ILE A 58 0.00 1.17 -3.40
C ILE A 58 -0.30 -0.27 -3.79
N ARG A 59 -1.19 -0.51 -4.76
CA ARG A 59 -1.53 -1.86 -5.25
C ARG A 59 -0.30 -2.55 -5.83
N ASP A 60 0.47 -1.85 -6.65
CA ASP A 60 1.69 -2.40 -7.25
C ASP A 60 2.71 -2.77 -6.17
N ALA A 61 2.86 -1.93 -5.13
CA ALA A 61 3.73 -2.23 -3.98
C ALA A 61 3.24 -3.43 -3.14
N ILE A 62 1.92 -3.62 -3.04
CA ILE A 62 1.35 -4.81 -2.39
C ILE A 62 1.63 -6.06 -3.21
N ASN A 63 1.45 -6.00 -4.53
CA ASN A 63 1.71 -7.14 -5.41
C ASN A 63 3.19 -7.53 -5.42
N GLU A 64 4.10 -6.56 -5.37
CA GLU A 64 5.53 -6.84 -5.15
C GLU A 64 5.78 -7.59 -3.84
N LEU A 65 5.17 -7.12 -2.74
CA LEU A 65 5.29 -7.76 -1.43
C LEU A 65 4.70 -9.18 -1.45
N ARG A 66 3.55 -9.37 -2.09
CA ARG A 66 2.84 -10.65 -2.21
C ARG A 66 3.58 -11.65 -3.09
N ALA A 67 4.20 -11.20 -4.18
CA ALA A 67 5.01 -12.04 -5.07
C ALA A 67 6.19 -12.68 -4.31
N GLY A 68 6.89 -11.90 -3.48
CA GLY A 68 7.95 -12.41 -2.60
C GLY A 68 7.46 -13.45 -1.58
N GLY A 69 6.14 -13.49 -1.37
CA GLY A 69 5.45 -14.42 -0.51
C GLY A 69 4.67 -15.53 -1.21
N SER A 70 4.74 -15.62 -2.53
CA SER A 70 3.90 -16.55 -3.32
C SER A 70 2.39 -16.42 -3.05
N LEU A 71 1.93 -15.20 -2.77
CA LEU A 71 0.51 -14.87 -2.64
C LEU A 71 -0.04 -14.35 -3.98
N PRO A 72 -1.35 -14.53 -4.24
CA PRO A 72 -1.98 -13.99 -5.44
C PRO A 72 -2.01 -12.46 -5.42
N ASP A 73 -1.81 -11.86 -6.58
CA ASP A 73 -1.98 -10.43 -6.80
C ASP A 73 -3.37 -9.96 -6.39
N ILE A 74 -3.43 -8.74 -5.85
CA ILE A 74 -4.68 -8.02 -5.61
C ILE A 74 -5.00 -7.12 -6.80
N THR A 75 -6.28 -6.80 -6.89
CA THR A 75 -6.89 -6.00 -7.94
C THR A 75 -7.47 -4.70 -7.37
N ALA A 76 -8.05 -3.88 -8.24
CA ALA A 76 -8.81 -2.70 -7.79
C ALA A 76 -10.05 -3.07 -6.96
N ALA A 77 -10.59 -4.29 -7.06
CA ALA A 77 -11.73 -4.69 -6.24
C ALA A 77 -11.35 -4.91 -4.77
N ASP A 78 -10.08 -5.20 -4.49
CA ASP A 78 -9.58 -5.49 -3.15
C ASP A 78 -9.22 -4.20 -2.39
N ILE A 79 -8.73 -3.18 -3.10
CA ILE A 79 -8.44 -1.84 -2.57
C ILE A 79 -8.84 -0.76 -3.59
N TYR A 80 -9.78 0.11 -3.23
CA TYR A 80 -10.13 1.30 -4.02
C TYR A 80 -10.76 2.38 -3.14
N PRO A 81 -10.66 3.68 -3.48
CA PRO A 81 -11.25 4.75 -2.68
C PRO A 81 -12.76 4.64 -2.40
N ASP A 82 -13.53 3.94 -3.25
CA ASP A 82 -15.01 3.92 -3.19
C ASP A 82 -15.61 2.50 -3.23
N SER A 83 -14.89 1.48 -2.75
CA SER A 83 -15.42 0.11 -2.60
C SER A 83 -16.48 0.01 -1.51
#